data_AF-A0A2E5A028-F1
#
_entry.id   AF-A0A2E5A028-F1
#
_cell.length_a   1.000
_cell.length_b   1.000
_cell.length_c   1.000
_cell.angle_alpha   90.00
_cell.angle_beta   90.00
_cell.angle_gamma   90.00
#
_symmetry.space_group_name_H-M   'P 1'
#
loop_
_entity.id
_entity.type
_entity.pdbx_description
1 polymer ?
#
loop_
_entity_poly.entity_id
_entity_poly.type
_entity_poly.pdbx_seq_one_letter_code
_entity_poly.pdbx_strand_id
1 'polypeptide(L)' 'MRISPLLLLLFTAPLLHAKGTLDVYWVDVEGGAATLVVTPAGESLLVDTGNPGTRDAGRIHEVATKVAGLKKIDHLITT' A
#
# COMPACT_ATOMS: atom_id res chain seq x y z
N MET A 1 -46.06 19.95 10.76
CA MET A 1 -45.30 19.74 9.51
C MET A 1 -44.95 18.27 9.41
N ARG A 2 -45.53 17.53 8.45
CA ARG A 2 -45.24 16.10 8.25
C ARG A 2 -43.98 15.96 7.41
N ILE A 3 -42.84 15.78 8.07
CA ILE A 3 -41.58 15.44 7.41
C ILE A 3 -41.73 14.04 6.81
N SER A 4 -41.66 13.96 5.47
CA SER A 4 -41.80 12.71 4.72
C SER A 4 -40.64 11.77 5.05
N PRO A 5 -40.88 10.48 5.36
CA PRO A 5 -39.82 9.52 5.69
C PRO A 5 -38.90 9.22 4.49
N LEU A 6 -39.32 9.61 3.27
CA LEU A 6 -38.54 9.44 2.05
C LEU A 6 -37.28 10.33 2.01
N LEU A 7 -37.26 11.43 2.77
CA LEU A 7 -36.11 12.35 2.80
C LEU A 7 -34.99 11.88 3.75
N LEU A 8 -35.25 10.91 4.63
CA LEU A 8 -34.27 10.39 5.59
C LEU A 8 -33.36 9.30 5.00
N LEU A 9 -33.70 8.76 3.81
CA LEU A 9 -32.97 7.63 3.21
C LEU A 9 -31.73 8.05 2.39
N LEU A 10 -31.48 9.34 2.16
CA LEU A 10 -30.36 9.79 1.32
C LEU A 10 -29.00 9.90 2.04
N PHE A 11 -28.94 9.71 3.37
CA PHE A 11 -27.70 9.95 4.15
C PHE A 11 -26.97 8.70 4.63
N THR A 12 -27.45 7.50 4.33
CA THR A 12 -26.72 6.26 4.65
C THR A 12 -25.93 5.79 3.45
N ALA A 13 -24.95 6.57 2.99
CA ALA A 13 -23.88 6.00 2.21
C ALA A 13 -23.09 5.07 3.17
N PRO A 14 -22.95 3.77 2.89
CA PRO A 14 -22.07 2.96 3.70
C PRO A 14 -20.66 3.55 3.54
N LEU A 15 -20.03 3.99 4.65
CA LEU A 15 -18.59 4.12 4.67
C LEU A 15 -18.05 2.72 4.40
N LEU A 16 -17.70 2.43 3.14
CA LEU A 16 -16.85 1.28 2.84
C LEU A 16 -15.51 1.56 3.52
N HIS A 17 -15.36 1.07 4.75
CA HIS A 17 -14.04 0.88 5.32
C HIS A 17 -13.31 -0.08 4.41
N ALA A 18 -12.16 0.35 3.88
CA ALA A 18 -11.31 -0.53 3.12
C ALA A 18 -10.95 -1.72 4.03
N LYS A 19 -11.40 -2.92 3.65
CA LYS A 19 -11.16 -4.13 4.42
C LYS A 19 -9.69 -4.50 4.26
N GLY A 20 -8.88 -4.29 5.29
CA GLY A 20 -7.44 -4.60 5.28
C GLY A 20 -6.63 -3.62 6.13
N THR A 21 -5.32 -3.79 6.12
CA THR A 21 -4.35 -2.89 6.76
C THR A 21 -3.63 -2.05 5.71
N LEU A 22 -3.11 -0.89 6.14
CA LEU A 22 -2.04 -0.22 5.42
C LEU A 22 -0.75 -0.82 5.95
N ASP A 23 -0.08 -1.64 5.13
CA ASP A 23 1.16 -2.30 5.53
C ASP A 23 2.35 -1.47 5.04
N VAL A 24 3.28 -1.19 5.94
CA VAL A 24 4.50 -0.43 5.65
C VAL A 24 5.70 -1.28 6.04
N TYR A 25 6.56 -1.56 5.06
CA TYR A 25 7.76 -2.35 5.22
C TYR A 25 8.97 -1.46 5.02
N TRP A 26 9.80 -1.36 6.04
CA TRP A 26 11.14 -0.81 5.92
C TRP A 26 12.08 -1.94 5.54
N VAL A 27 12.56 -1.95 4.29
CA VAL A 27 13.39 -3.04 3.78
C VAL A 27 14.83 -2.83 4.19
N ASP A 28 15.48 -3.90 4.66
CA ASP A 28 16.89 -3.93 5.05
C ASP A 28 17.82 -3.82 3.82
N VAL A 29 18.11 -2.58 3.42
CA VAL A 29 19.08 -2.21 2.38
C VAL A 29 20.36 -1.67 3.00
N GLU A 30 21.50 -1.86 2.32
CA GLU A 30 22.83 -1.53 2.87
C GLU A 30 23.20 -0.04 2.75
N GLY A 31 22.48 0.72 1.93
CA GLY A 31 22.67 2.16 1.78
C GLY A 31 21.38 2.84 1.31
N GLY A 32 21.23 4.12 1.64
CA GLY A 32 20.02 4.88 1.31
C GLY A 32 18.78 4.35 2.04
N ALA A 33 17.69 4.15 1.29
CA ALA A 33 16.41 3.67 1.80
C ALA A 33 15.71 2.75 0.78
N ALA A 34 14.79 1.94 1.29
CA ALA A 34 13.79 1.23 0.49
C ALA A 34 12.54 1.01 1.36
N THR A 35 11.45 1.71 1.04
CA THR A 35 10.17 1.59 1.76
C THR A 35 9.10 1.05 0.83
N LEU A 36 8.52 -0.09 1.18
CA LEU A 36 7.36 -0.64 0.49
C LEU A 36 6.10 -0.33 1.29
N VAL A 37 5.12 0.29 0.65
CA VAL A 37 3.79 0.53 1.20
C VAL A 37 2.77 -0.28 0.41
N VAL A 38 1.86 -0.97 1.10
CA VAL A 38 0.75 -1.71 0.51
C VAL A 38 -0.55 -1.21 1.13
N THR A 39 -1.43 -0.67 0.28
CA THR A 39 -2.72 -0.15 0.72
C THR A 39 -3.69 -1.29 1.06
N PRO A 40 -4.77 -1.02 1.82
CA PRO A 40 -5.83 -2.01 2.02
C PRO A 40 -6.51 -2.50 0.73
N ALA A 41 -6.39 -1.74 -0.37
CA ALA A 41 -6.89 -2.12 -1.69
C ALA A 41 -5.91 -3.02 -2.47
N GLY A 42 -4.72 -3.30 -1.92
CA GLY A 42 -3.67 -4.10 -2.55
C GLY A 42 -2.76 -3.34 -3.51
N GLU A 43 -2.95 -2.02 -3.65
CA GLU A 43 -2.06 -1.16 -4.44
C GLU A 43 -0.74 -0.93 -3.71
N SER A 44 0.36 -0.93 -4.46
CA SER A 44 1.72 -0.92 -3.93
C SER A 44 2.56 0.29 -4.39
N LEU A 45 3.32 0.86 -3.46
CA LEU A 45 4.26 1.95 -3.70
C LEU A 45 5.62 1.56 -3.12
N LEU A 46 6.67 1.60 -3.95
CA LEU A 46 8.05 1.51 -3.51
C LEU A 46 8.70 2.89 -3.58
N VAL A 47 9.31 3.33 -2.49
CA VAL A 47 10.12 4.56 -2.41
C VAL A 47 11.58 4.17 -2.24
N ASP A 48 12.41 4.60 -3.19
CA ASP A 48 13.83 4.28 -3.35
C ASP A 48 14.14 2.77 -3.41
N THR A 49 15.40 2.44 -3.74
CA THR A 49 15.81 1.06 -4.04
C THR A 49 17.18 0.67 -3.46
N GLY A 50 17.67 1.41 -2.48
CA GLY A 50 18.99 1.20 -1.90
C GLY A 50 20.15 1.31 -2.90
N ASN A 51 21.21 0.53 -2.69
CA ASN A 51 22.43 0.56 -3.50
C ASN A 51 22.29 -0.24 -4.82
N PRO A 52 23.05 0.15 -5.88
CA PRO A 52 23.15 -0.65 -7.10
C PRO A 52 23.72 -2.05 -6.84
N GLY A 53 23.19 -3.05 -7.54
CA GLY A 53 23.63 -4.45 -7.43
C GLY A 53 22.45 -5.38 -7.12
N THR A 54 22.76 -6.61 -6.71
CA THR A 54 21.73 -7.65 -6.53
C THR A 54 21.24 -7.80 -5.10
N ARG A 55 22.01 -7.38 -4.10
CA ARG A 55 21.67 -7.57 -2.68
C ARG A 55 20.38 -6.84 -2.31
N ASP A 56 20.36 -5.52 -2.47
CA ASP A 56 19.25 -4.68 -2.05
C ASP A 56 18.00 -4.96 -2.90
N ALA A 57 18.17 -5.08 -4.23
CA ALA A 57 17.11 -5.54 -5.12
C ALA A 57 16.54 -6.92 -4.72
N GLY A 58 17.40 -7.84 -4.28
CA GLY A 58 17.00 -9.17 -3.80
C GLY A 58 16.16 -9.10 -2.52
N ARG A 59 16.56 -8.27 -1.54
CA ARG A 59 15.79 -8.05 -0.30
C ARG A 59 14.44 -7.40 -0.56
N ILE A 60 14.40 -6.40 -1.44
CA ILE A 60 13.15 -5.75 -1.87
C ILE A 60 12.24 -6.78 -2.54
N HIS A 61 12.78 -7.61 -3.44
CA HIS A 61 12.02 -8.66 -4.11
C HIS A 61 11.47 -9.71 -3.13
N GLU A 62 12.26 -10.13 -2.15
CA GLU A 62 11.85 -11.07 -1.12
C GLU A 62 10.70 -10.51 -0.28
N VAL A 63 10.81 -9.27 0.20
CA VAL A 63 9.72 -8.61 0.96
C VAL A 63 8.48 -8.48 0.09
N ALA A 64 8.61 -7.95 -1.12
CA ALA A 64 7.48 -7.73 -2.02
C ALA A 64 6.74 -9.03 -2.33
N THR A 65 7.46 -10.12 -2.61
CA THR A 65 6.82 -11.38 -3.06
C THR A 65 6.46 -12.33 -1.92
N LYS A 66 7.33 -12.50 -0.93
CA LYS A 66 7.17 -13.52 0.13
C LYS A 66 6.46 -12.99 1.36
N VAL A 67 6.64 -11.72 1.68
CA VAL A 67 6.02 -11.09 2.86
C VAL A 67 4.73 -10.39 2.47
N ALA A 68 4.77 -9.53 1.46
CA ALA A 68 3.62 -8.74 1.02
C ALA A 68 2.75 -9.45 -0.04
N GLY A 69 3.21 -10.57 -0.62
CA GLY A 69 2.43 -11.35 -1.58
C GLY A 69 2.17 -10.66 -2.93
N LEU A 70 2.94 -9.63 -3.26
CA LEU A 70 2.79 -8.85 -4.48
C LEU A 70 3.34 -9.58 -5.70
N LYS A 71 2.67 -9.37 -6.85
CA LYS A 71 3.13 -9.85 -8.17
C LYS A 71 3.76 -8.76 -9.02
N LYS A 72 3.56 -7.51 -8.64
CA LYS A 72 4.09 -6.30 -9.26
C LYS A 72 4.18 -5.21 -8.20
N ILE A 73 4.96 -4.18 -8.51
CA ILE A 73 4.95 -2.90 -7.79
C ILE A 73 4.21 -1.92 -8.70
N ASP A 74 3.18 -1.25 -8.19
CA ASP A 74 2.34 -0.37 -9.02
C ASP A 74 3.03 0.97 -9.27
N HIS A 75 3.72 1.50 -8.25
CA HIS A 75 4.40 2.79 -8.32
C HIS A 75 5.81 2.70 -7.74
N LEU A 76 6.74 3.37 -8.43
CA LEU A 76 8.10 3.60 -7.94
C LEU A 76 8.35 5.10 -7.85
N ILE A 77 8.83 5.56 -6.69
CA ILE A 77 9.31 6.93 -6.49
C ILE A 77 10.80 6.85 -6.15
N THR A 78 11.60 7.70 -6.79
CA THR A 78 13.05 7.81 -6.55
C THR A 78 13.40 9.25 -6.21
N THR A 79 14.25 9.47 -5.20
CA THR A 79 14.65 10.81 -4.73
C THR A 79 16.05 11.24 -5.13
#